data_AF-A0A518DZZ9-F1
#
_entry.id   AF-A0A518DZZ9-F1
#
_cell.length_a   1.000
_cell.length_b   1.000
_cell.length_c   1.000
_cell.angle_alpha   90.00
_cell.angle_beta   90.00
_cell.angle_gamma   90.00
#
_symmetry.space_group_name_H-M   'P 1'
#
loop_
_entity.id
_entity.type
_entity.pdbx_description
1 polymer ?
#
loop_
_entity_poly.entity_id
_entity_poly.type
_entity_poly.pdbx_seq_one_letter_code
_entity_poly.pdbx_strand_id
1 'polypeptide(L)'
;MTEGNGKEYEVGIRIAGNTLIPCLQAIAAKGYSIKHYFLANDPNDWDHPQRDAEKDTRLFSATSPAELLGLIAMWEVRGDDWQIKNGESALYDQLVESAAMYDDDGNVLDT
;
A
#
# COMPACT_ATOMS: atom_id res chain seq x y z
N MET A 1 -36.53 -4.08 -9.11
CA MET A 1 -35.49 -4.99 -8.60
C MET A 1 -34.37 -4.99 -9.62
N THR A 2 -33.36 -4.17 -9.41
CA THR A 2 -32.16 -4.15 -10.24
C THR A 2 -31.25 -5.27 -9.77
N GLU A 3 -31.08 -6.28 -10.61
CA GLU A 3 -30.12 -7.37 -10.41
C GLU A 3 -28.71 -6.77 -10.39
N GLY A 4 -28.12 -6.67 -9.20
CA GLY A 4 -26.70 -6.39 -9.05
C GLY A 4 -25.94 -7.56 -9.65
N ASN A 5 -25.31 -7.34 -10.80
CA ASN A 5 -24.43 -8.29 -11.45
C ASN A 5 -23.10 -8.33 -10.66
N GLY A 6 -23.16 -8.85 -9.43
CA GLY A 6 -22.03 -8.91 -8.51
C GLY A 6 -21.02 -9.92 -9.02
N LYS A 7 -19.83 -9.44 -9.38
CA LYS A 7 -18.70 -10.35 -9.60
C LYS A 7 -18.43 -11.14 -8.32
N GLU A 8 -18.49 -12.46 -8.41
CA GLU A 8 -18.00 -13.32 -7.33
C GLU A 8 -16.46 -13.33 -7.39
N TYR A 9 -15.82 -12.84 -6.33
CA TYR A 9 -14.38 -12.92 -6.16
C TYR A 9 -14.03 -14.16 -5.36
N GLU A 10 -13.07 -14.95 -5.83
CA GLU A 10 -12.53 -16.09 -5.06
C GLU A 10 -11.87 -15.62 -3.76
N VAL A 11 -11.20 -14.47 -3.80
CA VAL A 11 -10.55 -13.83 -2.65
C VAL A 11 -10.68 -12.31 -2.73
N GLY A 12 -11.12 -11.68 -1.65
CA GLY A 12 -11.13 -10.23 -1.47
C GLY A 12 -10.34 -9.83 -0.22
N ILE A 13 -9.19 -9.20 -0.40
CA ILE A 13 -8.35 -8.72 0.71
C ILE A 13 -8.42 -7.19 0.73
N ARG A 14 -8.76 -6.64 1.89
CA ARG A 14 -8.64 -5.21 2.17
C ARG A 14 -7.55 -5.00 3.21
N ILE A 15 -6.89 -3.84 3.18
CA ILE A 15 -6.01 -3.44 4.27
C ILE A 15 -6.86 -3.33 5.54
N ALA A 16 -6.47 -4.09 6.57
CA ALA A 16 -7.10 -4.13 7.88
C ALA A 16 -6.08 -4.65 8.91
N GLY A 17 -6.42 -4.65 10.20
CA GLY A 17 -5.48 -5.07 11.26
C GLY A 17 -4.93 -6.49 11.06
N ASN A 18 -5.70 -7.39 10.45
CA ASN A 18 -5.29 -8.76 10.17
C ASN A 18 -4.28 -8.89 9.00
N THR A 19 -4.10 -7.87 8.16
CA THR A 19 -3.10 -7.90 7.08
C THR A 19 -1.71 -7.47 7.53
N LEU A 20 -1.58 -6.85 8.71
CA LEU A 20 -0.31 -6.33 9.23
C LEU A 20 0.77 -7.42 9.36
N ILE A 21 0.45 -8.53 10.03
CA ILE A 21 1.39 -9.64 10.26
C ILE A 21 1.75 -10.36 8.95
N PRO A 22 0.79 -10.73 8.08
CA PRO A 22 1.11 -11.30 6.77
C PRO A 22 2.04 -10.44 5.91
N CYS A 23 1.87 -9.12 5.91
CA CYS A 23 2.79 -8.22 5.19
C CYS A 23 4.22 -8.33 5.72
N LEU A 24 4.42 -8.32 7.05
CA LEU A 24 5.74 -8.47 7.65
C LEU A 24 6.36 -9.84 7.32
N GLN A 25 5.56 -10.90 7.35
CA GLN A 25 6.02 -12.25 6.97
C GLN A 25 6.43 -12.32 5.49
N ALA A 26 5.68 -11.68 4.60
CA ALA A 26 6.02 -11.61 3.18
C ALA A 26 7.33 -10.83 2.94
N ILE A 27 7.55 -9.72 3.64
CA ILE A 27 8.80 -8.95 3.58
C ILE A 27 9.98 -9.81 4.08
N ALA A 28 9.82 -10.48 5.23
CA ALA A 28 10.86 -11.36 5.77
C ALA A 28 11.18 -12.53 4.83
N ALA A 29 10.16 -13.15 4.22
CA ALA A 29 10.35 -14.23 3.25
C ALA A 29 11.13 -13.80 1.98
N LYS A 30 11.10 -12.51 1.64
CA LYS A 30 11.92 -11.91 0.57
C LYS A 30 13.39 -11.68 0.97
N GLY A 31 13.74 -11.95 2.24
CA GLY A 31 15.10 -11.82 2.76
C GLY A 31 15.45 -10.45 3.31
N TYR A 32 14.46 -9.60 3.61
CA TYR A 32 14.67 -8.31 4.24
C TYR A 32 14.71 -8.45 5.77
N SER A 33 15.63 -7.72 6.40
CA SER A 33 15.55 -7.46 7.84
C SER A 33 14.62 -6.27 8.09
N ILE A 34 13.77 -6.35 9.11
CA ILE A 34 12.75 -5.34 9.39
C ILE A 34 13.04 -4.70 10.75
N LYS A 35 13.07 -3.37 10.81
CA LYS A 35 13.11 -2.60 12.06
C LYS A 35 11.79 -1.88 12.24
N HIS A 36 11.32 -1.80 13.48
CA HIS A 36 10.15 -1.03 13.88
C HIS A 36 10.56 -0.06 14.98
N TYR A 37 10.22 1.21 14.82
CA TYR A 37 10.55 2.27 15.76
C TYR A 37 9.51 3.38 15.69
N PHE A 38 9.56 4.32 16.63
CA PHE A 38 8.66 5.48 16.68
C PHE A 38 9.51 6.74 16.61
N LEU A 39 9.05 7.74 15.86
CA LEU A 39 9.67 9.07 15.84
C LEU A 39 8.90 9.99 16.78
N ALA A 40 9.58 10.56 17.75
CA ALA A 40 8.93 11.38 18.76
C ALA A 40 9.86 12.48 19.27
N ASN A 41 9.27 13.62 19.63
CA ASN A 41 9.95 14.69 20.38
C ASN A 41 9.76 14.54 21.90
N ASP A 42 8.79 13.73 22.34
CA ASP A 42 8.50 13.41 23.75
C ASP A 42 8.61 11.88 23.96
N PRO A 43 9.21 11.40 25.08
CA PRO A 43 9.32 9.97 25.39
C PRO A 43 7.98 9.19 25.46
N ASN A 44 6.83 9.86 25.55
CA ASN A 44 5.51 9.23 25.64
C ASN A 44 4.70 9.31 24.34
N ASP A 45 5.28 9.86 23.27
CA ASP A 45 4.62 9.93 21.96
C ASP A 45 4.94 8.66 21.14
N TRP A 46 3.89 7.89 20.87
CA TRP A 46 3.93 6.62 20.13
C TRP A 46 3.08 6.69 18.86
N ASP A 47 2.69 7.88 18.40
CA ASP A 47 1.70 8.04 17.32
C ASP A 47 2.34 8.04 15.93
N HIS A 48 3.67 7.93 15.86
CA HIS A 48 4.43 8.02 14.62
C HIS A 48 5.27 6.76 14.36
N PRO A 49 4.64 5.59 14.15
CA PRO A 49 5.36 4.35 13.85
C PRO A 49 6.08 4.46 12.50
N GLN A 50 7.33 4.04 12.49
CA GLN A 50 8.15 3.86 11.31
C GLN A 50 8.57 2.40 11.19
N ARG A 51 8.78 1.96 9.96
CA ARG A 51 9.31 0.64 9.64
C ARG A 51 10.29 0.74 8.51
N ASP A 52 11.46 0.17 8.75
CA ASP A 52 12.52 0.06 7.76
C ASP A 52 12.69 -1.39 7.34
N ALA A 53 12.89 -1.64 6.06
CA ALA A 53 13.30 -2.91 5.50
C ALA A 53 14.65 -2.79 4.80
N GLU A 54 15.62 -3.60 5.20
CA GLU A 54 16.99 -3.59 4.66
C GLU A 54 17.37 -4.93 4.04
N LYS A 55 17.97 -4.88 2.83
CA LYS A 55 18.55 -6.03 2.12
C LYS A 55 19.61 -5.56 1.12
N ASP A 56 20.79 -6.19 1.10
CA ASP A 56 21.84 -5.96 0.09
C ASP A 56 22.07 -4.47 -0.23
N THR A 57 22.35 -3.68 0.81
CA THR A 57 22.55 -2.21 0.78
C THR A 57 21.35 -1.34 0.40
N ARG A 58 20.15 -1.90 0.31
CA ARG A 58 18.91 -1.17 0.02
C ARG A 58 18.10 -0.98 1.28
N LEU A 59 17.48 0.20 1.40
CA LEU A 59 16.64 0.60 2.52
C LEU A 59 15.30 1.10 1.98
N PHE A 60 14.21 0.58 2.53
CA PHE A 60 12.85 1.04 2.27
C PHE A 60 12.22 1.44 3.60
N SER A 61 11.48 2.55 3.63
CA SER A 61 10.87 3.07 4.85
C SER A 61 9.41 3.44 4.63
N ALA A 62 8.52 3.05 5.54
CA ALA A 62 7.10 3.40 5.51
C ALA A 62 6.45 3.37 6.91
N THR A 63 5.26 3.96 7.02
CA THR A 63 4.50 4.05 8.28
C THR A 63 3.58 2.84 8.52
N SER A 64 3.35 2.00 7.51
CA SER A 64 2.63 0.71 7.65
C SER A 64 3.34 -0.46 6.96
N PRO A 65 3.09 -1.72 7.41
CA PRO A 65 3.62 -2.91 6.74
C PRO A 65 3.15 -3.07 5.29
N ALA A 66 1.92 -2.64 4.97
CA ALA A 66 1.36 -2.76 3.63
C ALA A 66 2.03 -1.80 2.65
N GLU A 67 2.26 -0.55 3.06
CA GLU A 67 3.02 0.43 2.27
C GLU A 67 4.48 -0.02 2.10
N LEU A 68 5.12 -0.54 3.15
CA LEU A 68 6.49 -1.02 3.07
C LEU A 68 6.63 -2.17 2.07
N LEU A 69 5.71 -3.14 2.13
CA LEU A 69 5.65 -4.24 1.14
C LEU A 69 5.38 -3.70 -0.27
N GLY A 70 4.50 -2.71 -0.41
CA GLY A 70 4.20 -2.05 -1.67
C GLY A 70 5.42 -1.36 -2.29
N LEU A 71 6.21 -0.63 -1.49
CA LEU A 71 7.45 0.02 -1.94
C LEU A 71 8.49 -1.00 -2.41
N ILE A 72 8.69 -2.07 -1.64
CA ILE A 72 9.60 -3.16 -2.02
C ILE A 72 9.14 -3.80 -3.32
N ALA A 73 7.85 -4.15 -3.44
CA ALA A 73 7.32 -4.78 -4.64
C ALA A 73 7.41 -3.86 -5.87
N MET A 74 7.15 -2.56 -5.70
CA MET A 74 7.29 -1.56 -6.76
C MET A 74 8.75 -1.47 -7.23
N TRP A 75 9.71 -1.40 -6.31
CA TRP A 75 11.14 -1.38 -6.64
C TRP A 75 11.61 -2.71 -7.24
N GLU A 76 11.13 -3.86 -6.78
CA GLU A 76 11.46 -5.16 -7.39
C GLU A 76 11.04 -5.25 -8.86
N VAL A 77 9.96 -4.54 -9.25
CA VAL A 77 9.50 -4.45 -10.64
C VAL A 77 10.27 -3.42 -11.45
N ARG A 78 10.54 -2.24 -10.87
CA ARG A 78 11.09 -1.08 -11.61
C ARG A 78 12.61 -0.93 -11.50
N GLY A 79 13.24 -1.57 -10.52
CA GLY A 79 14.65 -1.42 -10.19
C GLY A 79 14.99 -0.01 -9.72
N ASP A 80 16.24 0.41 -9.95
CA ASP A 80 16.74 1.70 -9.47
C ASP A 80 16.11 2.91 -10.18
N ASP A 81 15.54 2.69 -11.38
CA ASP A 81 14.77 3.69 -12.14
C ASP A 81 13.28 3.71 -11.71
N TRP A 82 13.04 3.58 -10.41
CA TRP A 82 11.69 3.44 -9.84
C TRP A 82 10.83 4.69 -9.98
N GLN A 83 11.43 5.86 -10.16
CA GLN A 83 10.72 7.15 -10.21
C GLN A 83 9.76 7.21 -11.39
N ILE A 84 8.74 8.07 -11.28
CA ILE A 84 7.84 8.38 -12.37
C ILE A 84 8.62 8.94 -13.58
N LYS A 85 8.30 8.46 -14.77
CA LYS A 85 8.86 8.94 -16.04
C LYS A 85 7.86 9.85 -16.74
N ASN A 86 8.36 10.69 -17.64
CA ASN A 86 7.50 11.61 -18.41
C ASN A 86 6.40 10.83 -19.15
N GLY A 87 5.15 11.24 -18.95
CA GLY A 87 3.98 10.62 -19.58
C GLY A 87 3.40 9.40 -18.85
N GLU A 88 4.02 8.90 -17.79
CA GLU A 88 3.47 7.77 -17.01
C GLU A 88 2.27 8.16 -16.13
N SER A 89 2.04 9.47 -15.89
CA SER A 89 0.89 9.94 -15.09
C SER A 89 -0.45 9.67 -15.75
N ALA A 90 -0.49 9.48 -17.07
CA ALA A 90 -1.73 9.33 -17.83
C ALA A 90 -2.63 8.20 -17.33
N LEU A 91 -2.04 7.12 -16.80
CA LEU A 91 -2.84 6.03 -16.19
C LEU A 91 -3.54 6.50 -14.92
N TYR A 92 -2.86 7.24 -14.05
CA TYR A 92 -3.45 7.78 -12.84
C TYR A 92 -4.54 8.79 -13.18
N ASP A 93 -4.26 9.69 -14.13
CA ASP A 93 -5.21 10.70 -14.60
C ASP A 93 -6.48 10.04 -15.15
N GLN A 94 -6.34 9.02 -16.01
CA GLN A 94 -7.46 8.26 -16.56
C GLN A 94 -8.28 7.54 -15.47
N LEU A 95 -7.62 6.99 -14.45
CA LEU A 95 -8.31 6.33 -13.33
C LEU A 95 -9.12 7.32 -12.50
N VAL A 96 -8.59 8.52 -12.25
CA VAL A 96 -9.28 9.57 -11.51
C VAL A 96 -10.43 10.15 -12.34
N GLU A 97 -10.21 10.43 -13.62
CA GLU A 97 -11.23 10.98 -14.53
C GLU A 97 -12.40 10.02 -14.78
N SER A 98 -12.20 8.71 -14.61
CA SER A 98 -13.25 7.68 -14.77
C SER A 98 -13.81 7.15 -13.45
N ALA A 99 -13.39 7.71 -12.32
CA ALA A 99 -13.81 7.24 -11.00
C ALA A 99 -15.22 7.73 -10.67
N ALA A 100 -16.15 6.78 -10.50
CA ALA A 100 -17.44 7.08 -9.89
C ALA A 100 -17.27 7.41 -8.39
N MET A 101 -17.99 8.42 -7.93
CA MET A 101 -18.14 8.75 -6.52
C MET A 101 -19.27 7.92 -5.92
N TYR A 102 -19.05 7.34 -4.75
CA TYR A 102 -20.06 6.56 -4.03
C TYR A 102 -20.31 7.17 -2.64
N ASP A 103 -21.53 7.04 -2.14
CA ASP A 103 -21.83 7.28 -0.71
C ASP A 103 -21.39 6.08 0.16
N ASP A 104 -21.52 6.23 1.48
CA ASP A 104 -21.15 5.19 2.45
C ASP A 104 -22.03 3.92 2.35
N ASP A 105 -23.21 4.03 1.76
CA ASP A 105 -24.13 2.91 1.49
C ASP A 105 -23.82 2.21 0.14
N GLY A 106 -22.85 2.73 -0.62
CA GLY A 106 -22.40 2.19 -1.91
C GLY A 106 -23.23 2.62 -3.11
N ASN A 107 -24.07 3.65 -2.99
CA ASN A 107 -24.80 4.23 -4.12
C ASN A 107 -23.93 5.25 -4.86
N VAL A 108 -24.07 5.32 -6.18
CA VAL A 108 -23.34 6.28 -7.01
C VAL A 108 -23.89 7.70 -6.80
N LEU A 109 -23.01 8.65 -6.48
CA LEU A 109 -23.28 10.08 -6.35
C LEU A 109 -22.92 10.86 -7.63
N ASP A 110 -21.83 10.50 -8.30
CA ASP A 110 -21.30 11.17 -9.50
C ASP A 110 -20.45 10.18 -10.34
N THR A 111 -20.30 10.44 -11.65
CA THR A 111 -19.55 9.58 -12.58
C THR A 111 -18.73 10.36 -13.58
#